data_AF-A0A382V8A6-F1
#
_entry.id   AF-A0A382V8A6-F1
#
_cell.length_a   1.000
_cell.length_b   1.000
_cell.length_c   1.000
_cell.angle_alpha   90.00
_cell.angle_beta   90.00
_cell.angle_gamma   90.00
#
_symmetry.space_group_name_H-M   'P 1'
#
loop_
_entity.id
_entity.type
_entity.pdbx_description
1 polymer ?
#
loop_
_entity_poly.entity_id
_entity_poly.type
_entity_poly.pdbx_seq_one_letter_code
_entity_poly.pdbx_strand_id
1 'polypeptide(L)' 'MGPVVIAVLCALVVGAAVTRIVLSFTRRFDWLDRPNLRSAHKRPTPTAGGIGIVAGFWAGGAVAV' A
#
# COMPACT_ATOMS: atom_id res chain seq x y z
N MET A 1 -6.46 -16.61 -20.18
CA MET A 1 -5.89 -16.85 -18.83
C MET A 1 -4.51 -16.21 -18.65
N GLY A 2 -3.61 -16.23 -19.65
CA GLY A 2 -2.25 -15.69 -19.54
C GLY A 2 -2.13 -14.21 -19.10
N PRO A 3 -2.74 -13.23 -19.81
CA PRO A 3 -2.47 -11.81 -19.55
C PRO A 3 -3.06 -11.30 -18.23
N VAL A 4 -4.24 -11.79 -17.85
CA VAL A 4 -4.89 -11.42 -16.59
C VAL A 4 -4.08 -11.89 -15.37
N VAL A 5 -3.53 -13.11 -15.43
CA VAL A 5 -2.69 -13.63 -14.34
C VAL A 5 -1.42 -12.80 -14.19
N ILE A 6 -0.80 -12.39 -15.30
CA ILE A 6 0.38 -11.51 -15.29
C ILE A 6 0.04 -10.15 -14.68
N ALA A 7 -1.09 -9.55 -15.07
CA ALA A 7 -1.54 -8.27 -14.52
C ALA A 7 -1.80 -8.35 -13.00
N VAL A 8 -2.41 -9.44 -12.52
CA VAL A 8 -2.65 -9.67 -11.08
C VAL A 8 -1.34 -9.86 -10.31
N LEU A 9 -0.40 -10.65 -10.85
CA LEU A 9 0.91 -10.83 -10.23
C LEU A 9 1.70 -9.52 -10.19
N CYS A 10 1.68 -8.73 -11.26
CA CYS A 10 2.27 -7.40 -11.30
C CYS A 10 1.64 -6.47 -10.26
N ALA A 11 0.32 -6.41 -10.17
CA ALA A 11 -0.39 -5.60 -9.17
C ALA A 11 -0.01 -6.01 -7.74
N LEU A 12 0.10 -7.32 -7.46
CA LEU A 12 0.49 -7.85 -6.16
C LEU A 12 1.93 -7.45 -5.80
N VAL A 13 2.88 -7.66 -6.71
CA VAL A 13 4.30 -7.37 -6.49
C VAL A 13 4.52 -5.88 -6.29
N VAL A 14 3.96 -5.05 -7.17
CA VAL A 14 4.09 -3.59 -7.08
C VAL A 14 3.40 -3.05 -5.84
N GLY A 15 2.17 -3.49 -5.55
CA GLY A 15 1.44 -3.09 -4.35
C GLY A 15 2.18 -3.45 -3.06
N ALA A 16 2.74 -4.67 -2.97
CA ALA A 16 3.50 -5.12 -1.81
C ALA A 16 4.82 -4.33 -1.66
N ALA A 17 5.55 -4.11 -2.75
CA ALA A 17 6.80 -3.34 -2.73
C ALA A 17 6.56 -1.88 -2.29
N VAL A 18 5.56 -1.21 -2.88
CA VAL A 18 5.20 0.17 -2.52
C VAL A 18 4.71 0.24 -1.07
N THR A 19 3.90 -0.71 -0.61
CA THR A 19 3.46 -0.76 0.80
C THR A 19 4.65 -0.86 1.77
N ARG A 20 5.67 -1.66 1.44
CA ARG A 20 6.91 -1.76 2.26
C ARG A 20 7.70 -0.46 2.27
N ILE A 21 7.84 0.21 1.12
CA ILE A 21 8.52 1.50 1.01
C ILE A 21 7.78 2.55 1.82
N VAL A 22 6.46 2.64 1.67
CA VAL A 22 5.59 3.58 2.39
C VAL A 22 5.63 3.31 3.90
N LEU A 23 5.67 2.06 4.34
CA LEU A 23 5.81 1.73 5.76
C LEU A 23 7.16 2.19 6.33
N SER A 24 8.26 1.99 5.59
CA SER A 24 9.58 2.48 5.99
C SER A 24 9.64 4.01 6.02
N PHE A 25 8.99 4.69 5.06
CA PHE A 25 8.92 6.15 5.02
C PHE A 25 8.05 6.73 6.13
N THR A 26 6.86 6.17 6.38
CA THR A 26 5.96 6.63 7.46
C THR A 26 6.59 6.47 8.84
N ARG A 27 7.36 5.40 9.07
CA ARG A 27 8.16 5.25 10.29
C ARG A 27 9.30 6.27 10.39
N ARG A 28 9.88 6.70 9.26
CA ARG A 28 11.00 7.65 9.23
C ARG A 28 10.55 9.11 9.36
N PHE A 29 9.33 9.44 8.91
CA PHE A 29 8.77 10.78 8.94
C PHE A 29 7.77 11.03 10.09
N ASP A 30 7.59 10.06 11.00
CA ASP A 30 6.59 10.09 12.10
C ASP A 30 5.15 10.40 11.61
N TRP A 31 4.84 10.02 10.36
CA TRP A 31 3.49 10.08 9.79
C TRP A 31 2.66 8.89 10.27
N LEU A 32 2.45 8.87 11.58
CA LEU A 32 1.70 7.87 12.29
C LEU A 32 0.48 8.54 12.94
N ASP A 33 -0.69 7.95 12.74
CA ASP A 33 -1.87 8.39 13.48
C ASP A 33 -1.70 7.96 14.94
N ARG A 34 -1.66 8.96 15.84
CA ARG A 34 -1.52 8.70 17.26
C ARG A 34 -2.90 8.42 17.85
N PRO A 35 -3.02 7.39 18.72
CA PRO A 35 -4.31 7.04 19.29
C PRO A 35 -4.86 8.21 20.12
N ASN A 36 -6.12 8.57 19.86
CA ASN A 36 -6.85 9.59 20.61
C ASN A 36 -7.91 8.93 21.51
N LEU A 37 -8.62 9.72 22.33
CA LEU A 37 -9.68 9.26 23.26
C LEU A 37 -10.83 8.50 22.58
N ARG A 38 -10.94 8.58 21.24
CA ARG A 38 -11.91 7.85 20.40
C ARG A 38 -11.31 6.68 19.61
N SER A 39 -10.00 6.45 19.66
CA SER A 39 -9.33 5.43 18.86
C SER A 39 -9.41 4.05 19.53
N ALA A 40 -9.91 3.05 18.81
CA ALA A 40 -9.91 1.66 19.27
C ALA A 40 -8.51 1.03 19.26
N HIS A 41 -7.60 1.56 18.45
CA HIS A 41 -6.23 1.09 18.33
C HIS A 41 -5.37 1.67 19.45
N LYS A 42 -4.60 0.82 20.15
CA LYS A 42 -3.65 1.23 21.21
C LYS A 42 -2.25 1.55 20.68
N ARG A 43 -1.97 1.22 19.41
CA ARG A 43 -0.66 1.42 18.77
C ARG A 43 -0.81 2.40 17.61
N PRO A 44 0.17 3.30 17.42
CA PRO A 44 0.16 4.24 16.31
C PRO A 44 0.18 3.49 14.96
N THR A 45 -0.73 3.84 14.06
CA THR A 45 -0.89 3.18 12.75
C THR A 45 -0.52 4.11 11.60
N PRO A 46 0.18 3.62 10.56
CA PRO A 46 0.54 4.43 9.40
C PRO A 46 -0.70 4.80 8.59
N THR A 47 -0.86 6.08 8.28
CA THR A 47 -2.04 6.62 7.56
C THR A 47 -1.94 6.45 6.04
N ALA A 48 -0.75 6.18 5.51
CA ALA A 48 -0.46 6.21 4.08
C ALA A 48 -0.73 4.89 3.32
N GLY A 49 -1.49 3.95 3.90
CA GLY A 49 -1.71 2.61 3.31
C GLY A 49 -2.35 2.63 1.92
N GLY A 50 -3.19 3.63 1.61
CA GLY A 50 -3.85 3.76 0.31
C GLY A 50 -2.89 3.93 -0.88
N ILE A 51 -1.68 4.45 -0.65
CA ILE A 51 -0.68 4.67 -1.71
C ILE A 51 -0.27 3.33 -2.36
N GLY A 52 -0.13 2.27 -1.56
CA GLY A 52 0.20 0.94 -2.07
C GLY A 52 -0.89 0.35 -2.97
N ILE A 53 -2.16 0.59 -2.63
CA ILE A 53 -3.32 0.10 -3.39
C ILE A 53 -3.41 0.82 -4.74
N VAL A 54 -3.31 2.16 -4.74
CA VAL A 54 -3.33 2.95 -5.98
C VAL A 54 -2.19 2.54 -6.91
N ALA A 55 -0.97 2.42 -6.39
CA ALA A 55 0.18 2.02 -7.20
C ALA A 55 0.03 0.61 -7.81
N GLY A 56 -0.45 -0.36 -7.02
CA GLY A 56 -0.71 -1.72 -7.52
C GLY A 56 -1.78 -1.76 -8.60
N PHE A 57 -2.86 -0.99 -8.43
CA PHE A 57 -3.95 -0.90 -9.41
C PHE A 57 -3.47 -0.32 -10.76
N TRP A 58 -2.76 0.80 -10.73
CA TRP A 58 -2.22 1.42 -11.95
C TRP A 58 -1.19 0.53 -12.66
N ALA A 59 -0.32 -0.15 -11.89
CA ALA A 59 0.65 -1.08 -12.46
C ALA A 59 0.01 -2.31 -13.10
N GLY A 60 -1.00 -2.90 -12.46
CA GLY A 60 -1.76 -4.01 -13.05
C GLY A 60 -2.54 -3.59 -14.29
N GLY A 61 -3.19 -2.41 -14.25
CA GLY A 61 -3.91 -1.84 -15.38
C GLY A 61 -3.00 -1.57 -16.58
N ALA A 62 -1.81 -1.01 -16.35
CA ALA A 62 -0.84 -0.76 -17.42
C ALA A 62 -0.33 -2.04 -18.12
N VAL A 63 -0.35 -3.17 -17.42
CA VAL A 63 0.08 -4.48 -17.97
C VAL A 63 -1.07 -5.23 -18.65
N ALA A 64 -2.31 -4.86 -18.35
CA ALA A 64 -3.52 -5.49 -18.90
C ALA A 64 -4.03 -4.84 -20.20
N VAL A 65 -3.53 -3.65 -20.55
CA VAL A 65 -3.81 -2.90 -21.79
C VAL A 65 -2.83 -3.33 -22.88
#